data_AF-A0A954W4J3-F1
#
_entry.id   AF-A0A954W4J3-F1
#
_cell.length_a   1.000
_cell.length_b   1.000
_cell.length_c   1.000
_cell.angle_alpha   90.00
_cell.angle_beta   90.00
_cell.angle_gamma   90.00
#
_symmetry.space_group_name_H-M   'P 1'
#
loop_
_entity.id
_entity.type
_entity.pdbx_description
1 polymer ?
#
loop_
_entity_poly.entity_id
_entity_poly.type
_entity_poly.pdbx_seq_one_letter_code
_entity_poly.pdbx_strand_id
1 'polypeptide(L)' 'VLIKKGLRSGHLDRTAGIDPIQASMELIFAEPGVSSVVVGTLNPVHLRANVVVAESVLNQHG' A
#
# COMPACT_ATOMS: atom_id res chain seq x y z
N VAL A 1 14.71 -2.77 2.78
CA VAL A 1 14.64 -1.69 1.76
C VAL A 1 13.46 -0.78 2.11
N LEU A 2 13.67 0.54 2.01
CA LEU A 2 12.63 1.55 2.19
C LEU A 2 12.09 1.98 0.82
N ILE A 3 10.78 1.86 0.63
CA ILE A 3 10.09 2.26 -0.62
C ILE A 3 9.42 3.62 -0.45
N LYS A 4 9.54 4.48 -1.46
CA LYS A 4 8.79 5.74 -1.56
C LYS A 4 7.97 5.75 -2.86
N LYS A 5 6.89 6.54 -2.89
CA LYS A 5 5.96 6.62 -4.04
C LYS A 5 5.29 5.29 -4.40
N GLY A 6 5.12 4.40 -3.42
CA GLY A 6 4.56 3.06 -3.62
C GLY A 6 3.10 3.06 -4.12
N LEU A 7 2.32 4.07 -3.74
CA LEU A 7 0.89 4.18 -4.06
C LEU A 7 0.60 4.83 -5.43
N ARG A 8 1.57 4.88 -6.35
CA ARG A 8 1.42 5.25 -7.79
C ARG A 8 0.21 6.16 -8.11
N SER A 9 0.16 7.38 -7.55
CA SER A 9 -1.05 8.24 -7.46
C SER A 9 -1.75 8.64 -8.77
N GLY A 10 -1.20 8.28 -9.95
CA GLY A 10 -1.84 8.47 -11.26
C GLY A 10 -2.22 7.16 -11.98
N HIS A 11 -2.05 6.00 -11.34
CA HIS A 11 -2.31 4.68 -11.94
C HIS A 11 -3.20 3.77 -11.07
N LEU A 12 -3.57 4.22 -9.87
CA LEU A 12 -4.41 3.47 -8.95
C LEU A 12 -5.81 3.17 -9.54
N ASP A 13 -6.38 4.09 -10.32
CA ASP A 13 -7.77 3.99 -10.82
C ASP A 13 -7.99 3.01 -11.99
N ARG A 14 -6.95 2.29 -12.47
CA ARG A 14 -7.04 1.56 -13.75
C ARG A 14 -7.38 0.07 -13.63
N THR A 15 -7.48 -0.46 -12.41
CA THR A 15 -7.90 -1.86 -12.14
C THR A 15 -9.32 -1.85 -11.57
N ALA A 16 -10.32 -2.07 -12.42
CA ALA A 16 -11.71 -2.15 -11.99
C ALA A 16 -11.91 -3.36 -11.05
N GLY A 17 -12.30 -3.09 -9.80
CA GLY A 17 -12.74 -4.10 -8.83
C GLY A 17 -11.76 -4.47 -7.72
N ILE A 18 -10.54 -3.93 -7.71
CA ILE A 18 -9.55 -4.14 -6.63
C ILE A 18 -9.19 -2.79 -6.02
N ASP A 19 -9.17 -2.71 -4.68
CA ASP A 19 -8.67 -1.52 -3.98
C ASP A 19 -7.21 -1.30 -4.39
N PRO A 20 -6.89 -0.20 -5.05
CA PRO A 20 -5.56 -0.01 -5.62
C PRO A 20 -4.49 0.25 -4.55
N ILE A 21 -4.87 0.67 -3.35
CA ILE A 21 -3.96 0.75 -2.21
C ILE A 21 -3.56 -0.66 -1.78
N GLN A 22 -4.52 -1.57 -1.68
CA GLN A 22 -4.28 -2.98 -1.36
C GLN A 22 -3.38 -3.62 -2.41
N ALA A 23 -3.73 -3.51 -3.70
CA ALA A 23 -2.93 -4.07 -4.78
C ALA A 23 -1.48 -3.54 -4.78
N SER A 24 -1.29 -2.25 -4.47
CA SER A 24 0.05 -1.65 -4.38
C SER A 24 0.83 -2.20 -3.19
N MET A 25 0.20 -2.35 -2.03
CA MET A 25 0.84 -2.86 -0.82
C MET A 25 1.18 -4.35 -0.94
N GLU A 26 0.29 -5.17 -1.50
CA GLU A 26 0.55 -6.59 -1.79
C GLU A 26 1.78 -6.75 -2.67
N LEU A 27 1.86 -6.00 -3.78
CA LEU A 27 3.02 -6.03 -4.67
C LEU A 27 4.32 -5.59 -3.97
N ILE A 28 4.26 -4.55 -3.13
CA ILE A 28 5.44 -4.02 -2.44
C ILE A 28 5.95 -4.99 -1.37
N PHE A 29 5.04 -5.56 -0.58
CA PHE A 29 5.40 -6.44 0.54
C PHE A 29 5.60 -7.91 0.14
N ALA A 30 5.22 -8.31 -1.08
CA ALA A 30 5.60 -9.59 -1.65
C ALA A 30 7.13 -9.74 -1.81
N GLU A 31 7.88 -8.62 -1.84
CA GLU A 31 9.34 -8.64 -1.88
C GLU A 31 9.96 -8.76 -0.47
N PRO A 32 10.58 -9.90 -0.10
CA PRO A 32 11.06 -10.13 1.27
C PRO A 32 12.11 -9.13 1.76
N GLY A 33 12.78 -8.44 0.82
CA GLY A 33 13.76 -7.40 1.13
C GLY A 33 13.14 -6.05 1.52
N VAL A 34 11.83 -5.85 1.35
CA VAL A 34 11.13 -4.61 1.69
C VAL A 34 10.70 -4.63 3.15
N SER A 35 11.14 -3.63 3.92
CA SER A 35 10.81 -3.52 5.35
C SER A 35 9.85 -2.38 5.66
N SER A 36 9.63 -1.46 4.72
CA SER A 36 8.82 -0.26 4.95
C SER A 36 8.46 0.45 3.65
N VAL A 37 7.31 1.12 3.67
CA VAL A 37 6.85 2.02 2.61
C VAL A 37 6.44 3.37 3.19
N VAL A 38 6.90 4.45 2.56
CA VAL A 38 6.48 5.83 2.89
C VAL A 38 5.24 6.18 2.06
N VAL A 39 4.14 6.45 2.77
CA VAL A 39 2.87 6.91 2.19
C VAL A 39 2.65 8.38 2.51
N GLY A 40 2.27 9.18 1.51
CA GLY A 40 1.96 10.60 1.68
C GLY A 40 0.45 10.83 1.57
N THR A 41 -0.13 11.48 2.57
CA THR A 41 -1.52 11.94 2.53
C THR A 41 -1.71 13.15 3.44
N LEU A 42 -2.53 14.11 3.02
CA LEU A 42 -2.99 15.23 3.84
C LEU A 42 -4.31 14.90 4.58
N ASN A 43 -4.99 13.82 4.17
CA ASN A 43 -6.27 13.41 4.74
C ASN A 43 -6.04 12.37 5.85
N PRO A 44 -6.40 12.65 7.12
CA PRO A 44 -6.27 11.71 8.22
C PRO A 44 -7.14 10.45 8.06
N VAL A 45 -8.25 10.52 7.31
CA VAL A 45 -9.07 9.35 6.97
C VAL A 45 -8.28 8.41 6.06
N HIS A 46 -7.62 8.93 5.02
CA HIS A 46 -6.79 8.11 4.14
C HIS A 46 -5.60 7.51 4.88
N LEU A 47 -5.02 8.23 5.85
CA LEU A 47 -3.92 7.70 6.65
C LEU A 47 -4.36 6.45 7.43
N ARG A 48 -5.51 6.51 8.10
CA ARG A 48 -6.07 5.35 8.81
C ARG A 48 -6.39 4.20 7.85
N ALA A 49 -6.98 4.49 6.70
CA ALA A 49 -7.27 3.47 5.69
C ALA A 49 -5.98 2.77 5.20
N ASN A 50 -4.92 3.53 4.91
CA ASN A 50 -3.63 2.98 4.51
C ASN A 50 -3.04 2.05 5.59
N VAL A 51 -3.18 2.39 6.88
CA VAL A 51 -2.71 1.55 7.98
C VAL A 51 -3.49 0.23 8.03
N VAL A 52 -4.82 0.29 7.97
CA VAL A 52 -5.67 -0.92 7.99
C VAL A 52 -5.32 -1.87 6.84
N VAL A 53 -5.13 -1.33 5.63
CA VAL A 53 -4.72 -2.13 4.48
C VAL A 53 -3.33 -2.73 4.68
N ALA A 54 -2.36 -1.95 5.16
CA ALA A 54 -1.02 -2.45 5.42
C ALA A 54 -1.01 -3.59 6.44
N GLU A 55 -1.77 -3.46 7.54
CA GLU A 55 -1.93 -4.52 8.53
C GLU A 55 -2.55 -5.78 7.92
N SER A 56 -3.62 -5.63 7.14
CA SER A 56 -4.25 -6.76 6.45
C SER A 56 -3.27 -7.49 5.53
N VAL A 57 -2.50 -6.76 4.72
CA VAL A 57 -1.54 -7.35 3.78
C VAL A 57 -0.39 -8.04 4.51
N LEU A 58 0.17 -7.40 5.55
CA LEU A 58 1.28 -7.97 6.31
C LEU A 58 0.87 -9.26 7.06
N ASN A 59 -0.36 -9.32 7.58
CA ASN A 59 -0.89 -10.51 8.24
C ASN A 59 -1.16 -11.68 7.28
N GLN A 60 -1.32 -11.43 5.98
CA GLN A 60 -1.49 -12.47 4.96
C GLN A 60 -0.15 -13.12 4.54
N HIS A 61 0.97 -12.44 4.80
CA HIS A 61 2.32 -12.90 4.43
C HIS A 61 3.15 -13.35 5.65
N GLY A 62 2.56 -13.35 6.85
CA GLY A 62 3.18 -13.74 8.12
C GLY A 62 2.88 -15.17 8.55
#